data_AF-A0A3N2KFQ7-F1
#
_entry.id   AF-A0A3N2KFQ7-F1
#
_cell.length_a   1.000
_cell.length_b   1.000
_cell.length_c   1.000
_cell.angle_alpha   90.00
_cell.angle_beta   90.00
_cell.angle_gamma   90.00
#
_symmetry.space_group_name_H-M   'P 1'
#
loop_
_entity.id
_entity.type
_entity.pdbx_description
1 polymer ?
#
loop_
_entity_poly.entity_id
_entity_poly.type
_entity_poly.pdbx_seq_one_letter_code
_entity_poly.pdbx_strand_id
1 'polypeptide(L)'
;MTPDPNSPVFIQHHIPKDVPEYIRAECKYPALRNAFLFSCLTGLRKSDIQKMTWSEVRQQGEFTRIVFRQKKTGGQEYIDINPQAVAFMGERGKPEDRVFPCFSYSSYYLMELKRWAVRAGITKDITFHSGRHTFAVMMLDLGADIYTVQKLLGHKEIHTTQIYAKMMDKKKQEAAMLIPPLLPGT
;
A
#
# COMPACT_ATOMS: atom_id res chain seq x y z
N MET A 1 16.67 -20.40 -0.99
CA MET A 1 15.28 -20.07 -0.62
C MET A 1 14.87 -18.87 -1.47
N THR A 2 13.97 -19.04 -2.44
CA THR A 2 13.49 -17.91 -3.26
C THR A 2 12.59 -17.01 -2.40
N PRO A 3 12.75 -15.68 -2.43
CA PRO A 3 11.88 -14.79 -1.67
C PRO A 3 10.42 -14.93 -2.16
N ASP A 4 9.48 -15.04 -1.22
CA ASP A 4 8.05 -15.15 -1.53
C ASP A 4 7.58 -13.89 -2.28
N PRO A 5 7.05 -14.02 -3.52
CA PRO A 5 6.60 -12.88 -4.32
C PRO A 5 5.40 -12.12 -3.70
N ASN A 6 4.69 -12.75 -2.74
CA ASN A 6 3.60 -12.13 -1.98
C ASN A 6 4.06 -11.48 -0.67
N SER A 7 5.36 -11.55 -0.38
CA SER A 7 5.94 -10.96 0.82
C SER A 7 5.91 -9.43 0.72
N PRO A 8 5.49 -8.71 1.77
CA PRO A 8 5.46 -7.25 1.76
C PRO A 8 6.84 -6.67 1.47
N VAL A 9 6.88 -5.55 0.73
CA VAL A 9 8.12 -4.84 0.41
C VAL A 9 8.73 -4.26 1.69
N PHE A 10 7.86 -3.79 2.60
CA PHE A 10 8.23 -3.35 3.93
C PHE A 10 7.64 -4.31 4.96
N ILE A 11 8.47 -5.11 5.63
CA ILE A 11 8.02 -5.92 6.79
C ILE A 11 8.69 -5.36 8.03
N GLN A 12 7.87 -5.08 9.06
CA GLN A 12 8.33 -4.74 10.39
C GLN A 12 9.12 -5.90 11.00
N HIS A 13 10.42 -5.70 11.16
CA HIS A 13 10.92 -5.51 12.52
C HIS A 13 11.37 -4.07 12.80
N HIS A 14 11.21 -3.15 11.84
CA HIS A 14 11.40 -1.71 12.00
C HIS A 14 10.48 -1.01 10.97
N ILE A 15 9.30 -0.54 11.39
CA ILE A 15 8.83 0.75 10.84
C ILE A 15 9.80 1.73 11.48
N PRO A 16 10.73 2.33 10.73
CA PRO A 16 11.58 3.34 11.31
C PRO A 16 10.65 4.46 11.79
N LYS A 17 10.89 4.96 13.01
CA LYS A 17 10.26 6.18 13.51
C LYS A 17 10.64 7.40 12.66
N ASP A 18 11.64 7.24 11.79
CA ASP A 18 12.13 8.18 10.79
C ASP A 18 11.66 7.85 9.38
N VAL A 19 11.72 8.83 8.46
CA VAL A 19 11.58 8.59 7.01
C VAL A 19 12.59 7.51 6.61
N PRO A 20 12.14 6.33 6.16
CA PRO A 20 13.05 5.21 5.88
C PRO A 20 14.09 5.60 4.84
N GLU A 21 15.34 5.13 4.99
CA GLU A 21 16.45 5.45 4.07
C GLU A 21 16.09 5.16 2.60
N TYR A 22 15.23 4.18 2.35
CA TYR A 22 14.73 3.86 1.02
C TYR A 22 13.95 5.00 0.34
N ILE A 23 13.34 5.91 1.10
CA ILE A 23 12.65 7.10 0.56
C ILE A 23 13.67 8.16 0.11
N ARG A 24 14.86 8.19 0.74
CA ARG A 24 15.95 9.12 0.39
C ARG A 24 16.70 8.73 -0.87
N ALA A 25 16.61 7.46 -1.29
CA ALA A 25 17.25 7.00 -2.51
C ALA A 25 16.68 7.71 -3.75
N GLU A 26 17.58 8.22 -4.59
CA GLU A 26 17.23 8.95 -5.80
C GLU A 26 16.47 8.04 -6.78
N CYS A 27 15.31 8.54 -7.24
CA CYS A 27 14.53 7.90 -8.29
C CYS A 27 14.53 8.80 -9.52
N LYS A 28 14.96 8.24 -10.66
CA LYS A 28 15.00 8.97 -11.94
C LYS A 28 13.63 9.55 -12.32
N TYR A 29 12.55 8.89 -11.92
CA TYR A 29 11.18 9.35 -12.15
C TYR A 29 10.47 9.55 -10.81
N PRO A 30 10.45 10.77 -10.26
CA PRO A 30 9.79 11.06 -8.99
C PRO A 30 8.31 10.66 -8.97
N ALA A 31 7.59 10.84 -10.09
CA ALA A 31 6.19 10.43 -10.24
C ALA A 31 6.01 8.91 -10.08
N LEU A 32 6.94 8.09 -10.58
CA LEU A 32 6.93 6.63 -10.42
C LEU A 32 7.08 6.26 -8.94
N ARG A 33 8.07 6.84 -8.27
CA ARG A 33 8.32 6.63 -6.83
C ARG A 33 7.10 7.01 -6.00
N ASN A 34 6.58 8.21 -6.22
CA ASN A 34 5.43 8.72 -5.47
C ASN A 34 4.19 7.85 -5.72
N ALA A 35 3.90 7.46 -6.96
CA ALA A 35 2.78 6.57 -7.29
C ALA A 35 2.93 5.18 -6.63
N PHE A 36 4.15 4.65 -6.57
CA PHE A 36 4.42 3.37 -5.91
C PHE A 36 4.22 3.47 -4.39
N LEU A 37 4.80 4.48 -3.74
CA LEU A 37 4.64 4.71 -2.29
C LEU A 37 3.17 5.00 -1.93
N PHE A 38 2.47 5.74 -2.79
CA PHE A 38 1.03 5.94 -2.67
C PHE A 38 0.25 4.62 -2.73
N SER A 39 0.64 3.70 -3.61
CA SER A 39 0.07 2.34 -3.63
C SER A 39 0.34 1.58 -2.33
N CYS A 40 1.53 1.72 -1.74
CA CYS A 40 1.86 1.12 -0.43
C CYS A 40 1.01 1.64 0.72
N LEU A 41 0.55 2.89 0.65
CA LEU A 41 -0.24 3.54 1.71
C LEU A 41 -1.76 3.45 1.50
N THR A 42 -2.22 3.12 0.29
CA THR A 42 -3.65 3.11 -0.05
C THR A 42 -4.15 1.76 -0.54
N GLY A 43 -3.24 0.85 -0.93
CA GLY A 43 -3.60 -0.41 -1.55
C GLY A 43 -4.19 -0.27 -2.96
N LEU A 44 -4.29 0.93 -3.53
CA LEU A 44 -4.90 1.14 -4.84
C LEU A 44 -4.13 0.42 -5.95
N ARG A 45 -4.86 -0.10 -6.93
CA ARG A 45 -4.25 -0.78 -8.09
C ARG A 45 -3.52 0.27 -8.92
N LYS A 46 -2.36 -0.12 -9.44
CA LYS A 46 -1.59 0.66 -10.42
C LYS A 46 -2.44 1.27 -11.53
N SER A 47 -3.38 0.50 -12.07
CA SER A 47 -4.27 0.95 -13.15
C SER A 47 -5.22 2.07 -12.75
N ASP A 48 -5.63 2.08 -11.48
CA ASP A 48 -6.52 3.09 -10.91
C ASP A 48 -5.70 4.35 -10.59
N ILE A 49 -4.53 4.20 -9.96
CA ILE A 49 -3.57 5.30 -9.73
C ILE A 49 -3.18 5.99 -11.03
N GLN A 50 -2.85 5.22 -12.08
CA GLN A 50 -2.42 5.73 -13.39
C GLN A 50 -3.48 6.61 -14.07
N LYS A 51 -4.77 6.35 -13.82
CA LYS A 51 -5.86 7.15 -14.41
C LYS A 51 -6.48 8.12 -13.41
N MET A 52 -5.98 8.19 -12.19
CA MET A 52 -6.62 9.01 -11.16
C MET A 52 -6.53 10.49 -11.53
N THR A 53 -7.64 11.21 -11.42
CA THR A 53 -7.70 12.66 -11.67
C THR A 53 -8.03 13.41 -10.39
N TRP A 54 -7.73 14.71 -10.34
CA TRP A 54 -8.03 15.50 -9.16
C TRP A 54 -9.52 15.65 -8.89
N SER A 55 -10.39 15.53 -9.90
CA SER A 55 -11.85 15.50 -9.72
C SER A 55 -12.36 14.34 -8.84
N GLU A 56 -11.58 13.26 -8.77
CA GLU A 56 -11.88 12.08 -7.93
C GLU A 56 -11.46 12.30 -6.47
N VAL A 57 -10.59 13.28 -6.18
CA VAL A 57 -10.03 13.56 -4.85
C VAL A 57 -10.83 14.67 -4.17
N ARG A 58 -11.51 14.35 -3.06
CA ARG A 58 -12.42 15.23 -2.32
C ARG A 58 -11.95 15.42 -0.89
N GLN A 59 -12.06 16.65 -0.38
CA GLN A 59 -11.92 16.90 1.06
C GLN A 59 -13.27 16.64 1.74
N GLN A 60 -13.26 15.93 2.88
CA GLN A 60 -14.43 15.58 3.68
C GLN A 60 -14.10 15.80 5.16
N GLY A 61 -14.28 17.04 5.63
CA GLY A 61 -13.83 17.45 6.96
C GLY A 61 -12.32 17.22 7.11
N GLU A 62 -11.95 16.41 8.11
CA GLU A 62 -10.56 16.06 8.43
C GLU A 62 -9.92 15.03 7.48
N PHE A 63 -10.72 14.36 6.64
CA PHE A 63 -10.23 13.27 5.78
C PHE A 63 -10.22 13.66 4.30
N THR A 64 -9.23 13.14 3.58
CA THR A 64 -9.23 13.16 2.12
C THR A 64 -9.80 11.84 1.60
N ARG A 65 -10.85 11.93 0.78
CA ARG A 65 -11.53 10.80 0.16
C ARG A 65 -11.27 10.76 -1.33
N ILE A 66 -10.98 9.58 -1.86
CA ILE A 66 -10.92 9.34 -3.30
C ILE A 66 -12.16 8.57 -3.70
N VAL A 67 -12.96 9.12 -4.62
CA VAL A 67 -14.14 8.49 -5.20
C VAL A 67 -13.86 8.19 -6.65
N PHE A 68 -13.77 6.91 -7.01
CA PHE A 68 -13.28 6.49 -8.32
C PHE A 68 -14.04 5.28 -8.82
N ARG A 69 -14.07 5.11 -10.15
CA ARG A 69 -14.58 3.89 -10.78
C ARG A 69 -13.41 2.97 -11.07
N GLN A 70 -13.37 1.76 -10.52
CA GLN A 70 -12.28 0.82 -10.75
C GLN A 70 -12.11 0.50 -12.24
N LYS A 71 -10.88 0.56 -12.77
CA LYS A 71 -10.60 0.28 -14.19
C LYS A 71 -10.86 -1.19 -14.55
N LYS A 72 -10.50 -2.11 -13.66
CA LYS A 72 -10.53 -3.56 -13.93
C LYS A 72 -11.94 -4.14 -13.85
N THR A 73 -12.76 -3.68 -12.92
CA THR A 73 -14.06 -4.28 -12.58
C THR A 73 -15.24 -3.37 -12.91
N GLY A 74 -14.99 -2.07 -13.15
CA GLY A 74 -16.04 -1.08 -13.39
C GLY A 74 -16.85 -0.65 -12.16
N GLY A 75 -16.55 -1.19 -10.97
CA GLY A 75 -17.26 -0.86 -9.73
C GLY A 75 -16.98 0.58 -9.26
N GLN A 76 -18.01 1.26 -8.75
CA GLN A 76 -17.88 2.55 -8.09
C GLN A 76 -17.40 2.33 -6.65
N GLU A 77 -16.29 2.94 -6.27
CA GLU A 77 -15.64 2.72 -4.99
C GLU A 77 -15.20 4.04 -4.37
N TYR A 78 -14.91 4.01 -3.07
CA TYR A 78 -14.22 5.09 -2.40
C TYR A 78 -13.21 4.56 -1.39
N ILE A 79 -12.21 5.38 -1.10
CA ILE A 79 -11.25 5.13 -0.02
C ILE A 79 -10.90 6.45 0.67
N ASP A 80 -10.85 6.42 2.00
CA ASP A 80 -10.29 7.50 2.80
C ASP A 80 -8.80 7.24 2.98
N ILE A 81 -7.98 8.24 2.67
CA ILE A 81 -6.52 8.09 2.65
C ILE A 81 -5.86 8.84 3.79
N ASN A 82 -4.74 8.32 4.27
CA ASN A 82 -3.99 8.96 5.34
C ASN A 82 -3.27 10.24 4.84
N PRO A 83 -2.93 11.18 5.74
CA PRO A 83 -2.22 12.41 5.35
C PRO A 83 -0.86 12.16 4.67
N GLN A 84 -0.18 11.05 4.98
CA GLN A 84 1.07 10.68 4.31
C GLN A 84 0.85 10.36 2.82
N ALA A 85 -0.23 9.66 2.48
CA ALA A 85 -0.60 9.38 1.09
C ALA A 85 -0.94 10.68 0.35
N VAL A 86 -1.59 11.65 1.03
CA VAL A 86 -1.86 12.97 0.47
C VAL A 86 -0.57 13.68 0.07
N ALA A 87 0.47 13.63 0.91
CA ALA A 87 1.76 14.24 0.60
C ALA A 87 2.40 13.69 -0.68
N PHE A 88 2.20 12.41 -1.01
CA PHE A 88 2.71 11.82 -2.25
C PHE A 88 1.95 12.25 -3.51
N MET A 89 0.71 12.76 -3.38
CA MET A 89 -0.05 13.29 -4.52
C MET A 89 0.53 14.60 -5.09
N GLY A 90 1.38 15.29 -4.33
CA GLY A 90 1.96 16.57 -4.73
C GLY A 90 0.95 17.72 -4.69
N GLU A 91 1.24 18.78 -5.45
CA GLU A 91 0.40 19.97 -5.52
C GLU A 91 -0.89 19.70 -6.29
N ARG A 92 -2.00 20.26 -5.77
CA ARG A 92 -3.33 20.11 -6.37
C ARG A 92 -3.40 20.77 -7.75
N GLY A 93 -3.67 19.97 -8.78
CA GLY A 93 -3.91 20.42 -10.16
C GLY A 93 -5.39 20.71 -10.46
N LYS A 94 -5.70 20.94 -11.74
CA LYS A 94 -7.08 21.14 -12.22
C LYS A 94 -7.87 19.83 -12.12
N PRO A 95 -9.21 19.86 -12.04
CA PRO A 95 -10.04 18.65 -11.89
C PRO A 95 -9.74 17.52 -12.88
N GLU A 96 -9.48 17.87 -14.15
CA GLU A 96 -9.18 16.96 -15.26
C GLU A 96 -7.73 16.46 -15.28
N ASP A 97 -6.82 17.12 -14.56
CA ASP A 97 -5.42 16.74 -14.52
C ASP A 97 -5.24 15.42 -13.77
N ARG A 98 -4.27 14.61 -14.23
CA ARG A 98 -3.86 13.40 -13.51
C ARG A 98 -3.18 13.77 -12.21
N VAL A 99 -3.48 13.03 -11.15
CA VAL A 99 -2.80 13.21 -9.85
C VAL A 99 -1.31 12.83 -9.95
N PHE A 100 -0.99 11.78 -10.71
CA PHE A 100 0.38 11.37 -10.99
C PHE A 100 0.69 11.56 -12.48
N PRO A 101 1.01 12.80 -12.92
CA PRO A 101 1.34 13.06 -14.31
C PRO A 101 2.60 12.28 -14.71
N CYS A 102 2.69 11.95 -16.01
CA CYS A 102 3.81 11.21 -16.59
C CYS A 102 4.02 9.78 -16.05
N PHE A 103 3.16 9.26 -15.17
CA PHE A 103 3.18 7.85 -14.83
C PHE A 103 2.43 7.04 -15.91
N SER A 104 3.19 6.47 -16.85
CA SER A 104 2.67 5.47 -17.78
C SER A 104 3.43 4.17 -17.57
N TYR A 105 2.83 3.21 -16.89
CA TYR A 105 3.56 1.99 -16.59
C TYR A 105 3.79 1.15 -17.86
N SER A 106 5.05 1.14 -18.29
CA SER A 106 5.61 0.26 -19.31
C SER A 106 6.68 -0.64 -18.69
N SER A 107 7.23 -1.56 -19.49
CA SER A 107 8.40 -2.38 -19.10
C SER A 107 9.57 -1.52 -18.62
N TYR A 108 9.74 -0.33 -19.20
CA TYR A 108 10.77 0.63 -18.81
C TYR A 108 10.56 1.18 -17.39
N TYR A 109 9.32 1.53 -17.03
CA TYR A 109 9.00 1.97 -15.66
C TYR A 109 9.14 0.85 -14.64
N LEU A 110 8.82 -0.39 -15.00
CA LEU A 110 9.08 -1.54 -14.14
C LEU A 110 10.60 -1.72 -13.91
N MET A 111 11.40 -1.61 -14.96
CA MET A 111 12.86 -1.69 -14.84
C MET A 111 13.40 -0.58 -13.91
N GLU A 112 12.94 0.65 -14.08
CA GLU A 112 13.37 1.75 -13.20
C GLU A 112 12.88 1.57 -11.77
N LEU A 113 11.67 1.04 -11.55
CA LEU A 113 11.17 0.71 -10.23
C LEU A 113 12.10 -0.30 -9.52
N LYS A 114 12.51 -1.36 -10.23
CA LYS A 114 13.46 -2.35 -9.69
C LYS A 114 14.83 -1.73 -9.40
N ARG A 115 15.35 -0.89 -10.29
CA ARG A 115 16.63 -0.18 -10.07
C ARG A 115 16.57 0.75 -8.87
N TRP A 116 15.49 1.52 -8.75
CA TRP A 116 15.27 2.35 -7.57
C TRP A 116 15.19 1.50 -6.30
N ALA A 117 14.49 0.36 -6.33
CA ALA A 117 14.42 -0.57 -5.20
C ALA A 117 15.81 -1.00 -4.72
N VAL A 118 16.69 -1.41 -5.65
CA VAL A 118 18.07 -1.81 -5.34
C VAL A 118 18.85 -0.64 -4.72
N ARG A 119 18.76 0.57 -5.30
CA ARG A 119 19.40 1.77 -4.71
C ARG A 119 18.86 2.10 -3.32
N ALA A 120 17.61 1.75 -3.08
CA ALA A 120 16.91 1.95 -1.82
C ALA A 120 17.19 0.82 -0.80
N GLY A 121 18.08 -0.13 -1.11
CA GLY A 121 18.43 -1.25 -0.23
C GLY A 121 17.39 -2.38 -0.22
N ILE A 122 16.41 -2.35 -1.11
CA ILE A 122 15.37 -3.37 -1.23
C ILE A 122 15.91 -4.53 -2.07
N THR A 123 16.14 -5.67 -1.43
CA THR A 123 16.70 -6.88 -2.05
C THR A 123 15.66 -7.80 -2.68
N LYS A 124 14.37 -7.52 -2.48
CA LYS A 124 13.26 -8.28 -3.07
C LYS A 124 12.99 -7.84 -4.49
N ASP A 125 12.54 -8.76 -5.34
CA ASP A 125 12.00 -8.38 -6.64
C ASP A 125 10.66 -7.66 -6.45
N ILE A 126 10.58 -6.40 -6.91
CA ILE A 126 9.39 -5.59 -6.74
C ILE A 126 8.67 -5.34 -8.06
N THR A 127 7.35 -5.33 -7.97
CA THR A 127 6.44 -4.85 -8.99
C THR A 127 5.46 -3.87 -8.37
N PHE A 128 4.63 -3.21 -9.17
CA PHE A 128 3.57 -2.38 -8.60
C PHE A 128 2.55 -3.15 -7.75
N HIS A 129 2.36 -4.45 -7.99
CA HIS A 129 1.51 -5.27 -7.12
C HIS A 129 2.10 -5.39 -5.72
N SER A 130 3.43 -5.40 -5.60
CA SER A 130 4.12 -5.48 -4.32
C SER A 130 3.75 -4.31 -3.39
N GLY A 131 3.45 -3.12 -3.94
CA GLY A 131 2.94 -2.00 -3.13
C GLY A 131 1.57 -2.28 -2.51
N ARG A 132 0.66 -2.85 -3.29
CA ARG A 132 -0.64 -3.29 -2.79
C ARG A 132 -0.55 -4.40 -1.74
N HIS A 133 0.36 -5.37 -1.92
CA HIS A 133 0.64 -6.38 -0.90
C HIS A 133 1.18 -5.75 0.39
N THR A 134 2.02 -4.73 0.25
CA THR A 134 2.58 -3.98 1.37
C THR A 134 1.50 -3.30 2.18
N PHE A 135 0.54 -2.62 1.54
CA PHE A 135 -0.62 -2.05 2.22
C PHE A 135 -1.40 -3.11 3.00
N ALA A 136 -1.71 -4.24 2.36
CA ALA A 136 -2.52 -5.30 2.96
C ALA A 136 -1.88 -5.84 4.23
N VAL A 137 -0.58 -6.14 4.19
CA VAL A 137 0.13 -6.67 5.35
C VAL A 137 0.35 -5.60 6.40
N MET A 138 0.64 -4.35 6.03
CA MET A 138 0.75 -3.25 6.98
C MET A 138 -0.56 -3.06 7.77
N MET A 139 -1.71 -3.07 7.10
CA MET A 139 -3.00 -2.96 7.79
C MET A 139 -3.25 -4.13 8.73
N LEU A 140 -2.96 -5.36 8.29
CA LEU A 140 -3.07 -6.54 9.16
C LEU A 140 -2.11 -6.44 10.34
N ASP A 141 -0.87 -5.99 10.16
CA ASP A 141 0.14 -5.82 11.20
C ASP A 141 -0.22 -4.73 12.21
N LEU A 142 -0.88 -3.66 11.76
CA LEU A 142 -1.45 -2.61 12.61
C LEU A 142 -2.74 -3.04 13.33
N GLY A 143 -3.27 -4.23 13.05
CA GLY A 143 -4.40 -4.82 13.78
C GLY A 143 -5.76 -4.70 13.10
N ALA A 144 -5.81 -4.22 11.86
CA ALA A 144 -7.04 -4.29 11.08
C ALA A 144 -7.45 -5.74 10.84
N ASP A 145 -8.74 -6.02 10.91
CA ASP A 145 -9.27 -7.34 10.57
C ASP A 145 -9.22 -7.60 9.06
N ILE A 146 -9.26 -8.88 8.68
CA ILE A 146 -9.12 -9.29 7.28
C ILE A 146 -10.26 -8.80 6.38
N TYR A 147 -11.47 -8.61 6.91
CA TYR A 147 -12.61 -8.11 6.13
C TYR A 147 -12.48 -6.60 5.86
N THR A 148 -11.98 -5.84 6.84
CA THR A 148 -11.60 -4.44 6.62
C THR A 148 -10.54 -4.32 5.52
N VAL A 149 -9.49 -5.14 5.57
CA VAL A 149 -8.45 -5.15 4.54
C VAL A 149 -9.03 -5.59 3.18
N GLN A 150 -9.91 -6.59 3.13
CA GLN A 150 -10.59 -7.01 1.91
C GLN A 150 -11.36 -5.85 1.26
N LYS A 151 -12.12 -5.09 2.06
CA LYS A 151 -12.90 -3.94 1.59
C LYS A 151 -12.01 -2.81 1.09
N LEU A 152 -10.97 -2.45 1.84
CA LEU A 152 -10.01 -1.40 1.43
C LEU A 152 -9.28 -1.74 0.13
N LEU A 153 -8.99 -3.03 -0.08
CA LEU A 153 -8.43 -3.50 -1.33
C LEU A 153 -9.49 -3.55 -2.46
N GLY A 154 -10.79 -3.59 -2.15
CA GLY A 154 -11.84 -3.82 -3.13
C GLY A 154 -11.74 -5.22 -3.75
N HIS A 155 -11.53 -6.22 -2.89
CA HIS A 155 -11.61 -7.64 -3.25
C HIS A 155 -13.05 -8.13 -3.11
N LYS A 156 -13.60 -8.72 -4.17
CA LYS A 156 -14.95 -9.31 -4.15
C LYS A 156 -14.99 -10.56 -3.29
N GLU A 157 -14.00 -11.43 -3.49
CA GLU A 157 -13.89 -12.71 -2.78
C GLU A 157 -12.84 -12.63 -1.66
N ILE A 158 -13.22 -13.06 -0.45
CA ILE A 158 -12.33 -13.11 0.71
C ILE A 158 -11.08 -13.99 0.46
N HIS A 159 -11.22 -15.04 -0.37
CA HIS A 159 -10.10 -15.92 -0.75
C HIS A 159 -8.90 -15.16 -1.33
N THR A 160 -9.14 -14.04 -2.03
CA THR A 160 -8.03 -13.22 -2.58
C THR A 160 -7.23 -12.52 -1.47
N THR A 161 -7.87 -12.23 -0.34
CA THR A 161 -7.23 -11.64 0.84
C THR A 161 -6.64 -12.70 1.77
N GLN A 162 -7.16 -13.94 1.74
CA GLN A 162 -6.65 -15.05 2.55
C GLN A 162 -5.22 -15.48 2.22
N ILE A 163 -4.63 -15.00 1.11
CA ILE A 163 -3.20 -15.16 0.84
C ILE A 163 -2.32 -14.58 1.97
N TYR A 164 -2.86 -13.69 2.81
CA TYR A 164 -2.18 -13.13 3.99
C TYR A 164 -2.49 -13.87 5.30
N ALA A 165 -3.20 -15.00 5.27
CA ALA A 165 -3.65 -15.73 6.47
C ALA A 165 -2.49 -16.11 7.41
N LYS A 166 -1.30 -16.40 6.87
CA LYS A 166 -0.11 -16.69 7.69
C LYS A 166 0.25 -15.57 8.68
N MET A 167 0.02 -14.30 8.30
CA MET A 167 0.23 -13.17 9.22
C MET A 167 -0.79 -13.16 10.36
N MET A 168 -2.02 -13.62 10.09
CA MET A 168 -3.06 -13.73 11.13
C MET A 168 -2.69 -14.79 12.16
N ASP A 169 -2.05 -15.89 11.77
CA ASP A 169 -1.69 -16.96 12.69
C ASP A 169 -0.66 -16.50 13.73
N LYS A 170 0.33 -15.69 13.34
CA LYS A 170 1.26 -15.05 14.28
C LYS A 170 0.52 -14.19 15.31
N LYS A 171 -0.43 -13.37 14.85
CA LYS A 171 -1.24 -12.52 15.73
C LYS A 171 -2.15 -13.30 16.66
N LYS A 172 -2.69 -14.44 16.24
CA LYS A 172 -3.48 -15.33 17.11
C LYS A 172 -2.62 -15.85 18.26
N GLN A 173 -1.37 -16.23 17.98
CA GLN A 173 -0.44 -16.67 19.02
C GLN A 173 -0.13 -15.53 19.99
N GLU A 174 0.23 -14.34 19.50
CA GLU A 174 0.47 -13.16 20.33
C GLU A 174 -0.75 -12.80 21.19
N ALA A 175 -1.95 -12.81 20.61
CA ALA A 175 -3.19 -12.53 21.34
C ALA A 175 -3.51 -13.57 22.42
N ALA A 176 -3.23 -14.86 22.16
CA ALA A 176 -3.38 -15.91 23.17
C ALA A 176 -2.46 -15.70 24.38
N MET A 177 -1.27 -15.12 24.17
CA MET A 177 -0.31 -14.82 25.24
C MET A 177 -0.69 -13.58 26.07
N LEU A 178 -1.69 -12.80 25.65
CA LEU A 178 -2.19 -11.64 26.43
C LEU A 178 -3.16 -12.04 27.54
N ILE A 179 -3.59 -13.30 27.60
CA ILE A 179 -4.46 -13.79 28.67
C ILE A 179 -3.71 -13.63 30.01
N PRO A 180 -4.23 -12.84 30.96
CA PRO A 180 -3.54 -12.63 32.23
C PRO A 180 -3.42 -13.96 33.00
N PRO A 181 -2.35 -14.14 33.81
CA PRO A 181 -2.18 -15.35 34.60
C PRO A 181 -3.31 -15.47 35.61
N LEU A 182 -4.04 -16.59 35.56
CA LEU A 182 -5.09 -16.94 36.54
C LEU A 182 -4.57 -17.87 37.65
N LEU A 183 -3.37 -18.41 37.48
CA LEU A 183 -2.72 -19.27 38.46
C LEU A 183 -1.83 -18.41 39.37
N PRO A 184 -1.79 -18.67 40.69
CA PRO A 184 -0.87 -18.00 41.60
C PRO A 184 0.58 -18.20 41.13
N GLY A 185 1.40 -17.15 41.23
CA GLY A 185 2.83 -17.25 40.89
C GLY A 185 3.53 -18.30 41.74
N THR A 186 4.14 -19.29 41.10
CA THR A 186 5.08 -20.24 41.71
C THR A 186 6.45 -19.62 41.88
#